data_AF-A0A6G8CDR6-F1
#
_entry.id   AF-A0A6G8CDR6-F1
#
_cell.length_a   1.000
_cell.length_b   1.000
_cell.length_c   1.000
_cell.angle_alpha   90.00
_cell.angle_beta   90.00
_cell.angle_gamma   90.00
#
_symmetry.space_group_name_H-M   'P 1'
#
loop_
_entity.id
_entity.type
_entity.pdbx_description
1 polymer ?
#
loop_
_entity_poly.entity_id
_entity_poly.type
_entity_poly.pdbx_seq_one_letter_code
_entity_poly.pdbx_strand_id
1 'polypeptide(L)'
;MAETTLNGPINRRKHGRRFSSKRVPDMTPMVGLGFMLVTFFIIAGNFTKAAVINLAMPGHRTYCDPPPICDFGCGQSRVTLLVGQDRQIHYFFGLNAPEKQPELYTTNFGEKGLRQMLLQRKQQNPNIVVLIKTTTDAKYQDMVDVLDEMNITNQRKYAMVDMYPEDRELLKLNAL
;
A
#
# COMPACT_ATOMS: atom_id res chain seq x y z
N MET A 1 44.13 101.52 -21.50
CA MET A 1 44.46 100.08 -21.35
C MET A 1 43.90 99.67 -19.97
N ALA A 2 42.64 99.24 -19.86
CA ALA A 2 42.13 97.86 -20.02
C ALA A 2 42.93 96.89 -19.11
N GLU A 3 42.38 96.16 -18.13
CA GLU A 3 41.06 95.51 -18.01
C GLU A 3 40.60 95.37 -16.53
N THR A 4 39.28 95.42 -16.33
CA THR A 4 38.57 95.08 -15.09
C THR A 4 38.06 93.63 -15.11
N THR A 5 38.33 92.92 -14.02
CA THR A 5 37.48 91.91 -13.34
C THR A 5 36.79 90.82 -14.17
N LEU A 6 37.13 89.55 -13.88
CA LEU A 6 36.17 88.45 -13.91
C LEU A 6 36.36 87.52 -12.71
N ASN A 7 35.36 87.51 -11.83
CA ASN A 7 35.11 86.49 -10.82
C ASN A 7 34.42 85.29 -11.49
N GLY A 8 34.86 84.06 -11.22
CA GLY A 8 34.22 82.83 -11.69
C GLY A 8 34.35 81.69 -10.67
N PRO A 9 33.31 80.86 -10.46
CA PRO A 9 33.21 79.97 -9.31
C PRO A 9 34.03 78.67 -9.44
N ILE A 10 34.48 78.15 -8.30
CA ILE A 10 35.20 76.88 -8.15
C ILE A 10 34.27 75.71 -8.54
N ASN A 11 34.56 75.07 -9.67
CA ASN A 11 33.80 73.93 -10.17
C ASN A 11 34.46 72.60 -9.74
N ARG A 12 34.07 72.03 -8.60
CA ARG A 12 34.48 70.67 -8.18
C ARG A 12 33.75 69.62 -9.04
N ARG A 13 34.38 69.18 -10.12
CA ARG A 13 33.93 68.00 -10.89
C ARG A 13 34.14 66.74 -10.04
N LYS A 14 33.08 66.21 -9.42
CA LYS A 14 33.09 64.84 -8.88
C LYS A 14 33.05 63.86 -10.05
N HIS A 15 34.17 63.17 -10.25
CA HIS A 15 34.30 62.10 -11.25
C HIS A 15 33.37 60.95 -10.87
N GLY A 16 32.29 60.77 -11.63
CA GLY A 16 31.44 59.59 -11.53
C GLY A 16 32.23 58.34 -11.93
N ARG A 17 32.48 57.45 -10.97
CA ARG A 17 33.15 56.17 -11.20
C ARG A 17 32.29 55.35 -12.16
N ARG A 18 32.71 55.24 -13.43
CA ARG A 18 32.09 54.32 -14.38
C ARG A 18 32.35 52.89 -13.91
N PHE A 19 31.32 52.18 -13.47
CA PHE A 19 31.39 50.73 -13.30
C PHE A 19 31.44 50.06 -14.67
N SER A 20 32.61 50.11 -15.30
CA SER A 20 32.95 49.16 -16.36
C SER A 20 33.54 47.93 -15.68
N SER A 21 32.66 47.04 -15.24
CA SER A 21 33.05 45.68 -14.92
C SER A 21 32.35 44.81 -15.94
N LYS A 22 33.13 44.23 -16.87
CA LYS A 22 32.69 43.05 -17.62
C LYS A 22 32.29 42.02 -16.56
N ARG A 23 30.99 41.86 -16.32
CA ARG A 23 30.47 40.78 -15.48
C ARG A 23 30.75 39.49 -16.21
N VAL A 24 31.83 38.83 -15.82
CA VAL A 24 32.10 37.45 -16.24
C VAL A 24 30.96 36.61 -15.65
N PRO A 25 30.20 35.88 -16.46
CA PRO A 25 29.12 35.06 -15.95
C PRO A 25 29.71 33.94 -15.07
N ASP A 26 29.33 33.91 -13.80
CA ASP A 26 29.70 32.81 -12.91
C ASP A 26 29.00 31.53 -13.39
N MET A 27 29.79 30.50 -13.68
CA MET A 27 29.30 29.18 -14.11
C MET A 27 28.92 28.28 -12.92
N THR A 28 29.20 28.72 -11.69
CA THR A 28 28.89 28.04 -10.43
C THR A 28 27.43 27.57 -10.31
N PRO A 29 26.40 28.37 -10.67
CA PRO A 29 25.01 27.90 -10.71
C PRO A 29 24.76 26.82 -11.77
N MET A 30 25.47 26.82 -12.90
CA MET A 30 25.30 25.84 -13.97
C MET A 30 25.79 24.45 -13.56
N VAL A 31 26.91 24.40 -12.82
CA VAL A 31 27.44 23.15 -12.23
C VAL A 31 26.54 22.63 -11.11
N GLY A 32 26.02 23.53 -10.27
CA GLY A 32 25.12 23.18 -9.18
C GLY A 32 23.81 22.54 -9.65
N LEU A 33 23.22 23.05 -10.74
CA LEU A 33 22.01 22.46 -11.35
C LEU A 33 22.27 21.05 -11.91
N GLY A 34 23.44 20.82 -12.50
CA GLY A 34 23.84 19.48 -12.97
C GLY A 34 23.99 18.48 -11.83
N PHE A 35 24.61 18.89 -10.71
CA PHE A 35 24.73 18.04 -9.52
C PHE A 35 23.36 17.73 -8.90
N MET A 36 22.44 18.71 -8.86
CA MET A 36 21.07 18.49 -8.41
C MET A 36 20.32 17.49 -9.30
N LEU A 37 20.50 17.55 -10.62
CA LEU A 37 19.89 16.61 -11.56
C LEU A 37 20.42 15.19 -11.41
N VAL A 38 21.74 15.01 -11.29
CA VAL A 38 22.34 13.67 -11.11
C VAL A 38 21.85 13.03 -9.82
N THR A 39 21.86 13.77 -8.71
CA THR A 39 21.35 13.29 -7.42
C THR A 39 19.84 13.03 -7.46
N PHE A 40 19.06 13.90 -8.09
CA PHE A 40 17.63 13.70 -8.32
C PHE A 40 17.36 12.42 -9.12
N PHE A 41 18.05 12.20 -10.24
CA PHE A 41 17.85 11.02 -11.08
C PHE A 41 18.31 9.72 -10.41
N ILE A 42 19.38 9.75 -9.60
CA ILE A 42 19.82 8.60 -8.81
C ILE A 42 18.77 8.23 -7.76
N ILE A 43 18.20 9.21 -7.04
CA ILE A 43 17.13 8.96 -6.05
C ILE A 43 15.85 8.50 -6.74
N ALA A 44 15.42 9.20 -7.79
CA ALA A 44 14.20 8.90 -8.55
C ALA A 44 14.23 7.51 -9.20
N GLY A 45 15.40 7.04 -9.63
CA GLY A 45 15.59 5.71 -10.21
C GLY A 45 15.38 4.54 -9.23
N ASN A 46 15.34 4.78 -7.92
CA ASN A 46 15.13 3.72 -6.93
C ASN A 46 13.65 3.40 -6.63
N PHE A 47 12.69 4.14 -7.20
CA PHE A 47 11.26 3.94 -6.90
C PHE A 47 10.58 2.78 -7.64
N THR A 48 11.29 2.05 -8.51
CA THR A 48 10.71 0.97 -9.33
C THR A 48 10.85 -0.43 -8.77
N LYS A 49 11.39 -0.60 -7.55
CA LYS A 49 11.49 -1.94 -6.95
C LYS A 49 10.10 -2.45 -6.62
N ALA A 50 9.66 -3.50 -7.31
CA ALA A 50 8.45 -4.22 -6.95
C ALA A 50 8.59 -4.79 -5.53
N ALA A 51 7.66 -4.45 -4.63
CA ALA A 51 7.58 -5.07 -3.32
C ALA A 51 7.04 -6.50 -3.50
N VAL A 52 7.87 -7.51 -3.25
CA VAL A 52 7.52 -8.93 -3.38
C VAL A 52 7.03 -9.49 -2.05
N ILE A 53 5.95 -10.26 -2.08
CA ILE A 53 5.40 -11.00 -0.94
C ILE A 53 5.64 -12.49 -1.21
N ASN A 54 6.21 -13.21 -0.25
CA ASN A 54 6.40 -14.66 -0.37
C ASN A 54 5.14 -15.38 0.14
N LEU A 55 4.34 -15.94 -0.77
CA LEU A 55 3.15 -16.70 -0.41
C LEU A 55 3.49 -18.19 -0.27
N ALA A 56 3.32 -18.74 0.92
CA ALA A 56 3.37 -20.18 1.15
C ALA A 56 1.94 -20.72 1.15
N MET A 57 1.36 -20.94 -0.03
CA MET A 57 0.05 -21.57 -0.15
C MET A 57 0.15 -23.09 0.02
N PRO A 58 -0.78 -23.73 0.74
CA PRO A 58 -0.85 -25.18 0.78
C PRO A 58 -1.10 -25.70 -0.64
N GLY A 59 -0.32 -26.70 -1.05
CA GLY A 59 -0.45 -27.29 -2.38
C GLY A 59 -1.86 -27.84 -2.61
N HIS A 60 -2.41 -27.60 -3.80
CA HIS A 60 -3.64 -28.25 -4.24
C HIS A 60 -3.35 -29.74 -4.45
N ARG A 61 -3.79 -30.59 -3.53
CA ARG A 61 -3.69 -32.05 -3.70
C ARG A 61 -4.82 -32.49 -4.64
N THR A 62 -4.48 -32.68 -5.91
CA THR A 62 -5.35 -33.40 -6.84
C THR A 62 -5.23 -34.89 -6.51
N TYR A 63 -6.35 -35.51 -6.14
CA TYR A 63 -6.54 -36.95 -5.96
C TYR A 63 -5.82 -37.60 -4.75
N CYS A 64 -6.61 -38.07 -3.80
CA CYS A 64 -6.17 -38.93 -2.70
C CYS A 64 -7.13 -40.13 -2.63
N ASP A 65 -6.68 -41.30 -3.07
CA ASP A 65 -7.24 -42.61 -2.68
C ASP A 65 -6.32 -43.20 -1.60
N PRO A 66 -6.81 -43.63 -0.42
CA PRO A 66 -8.16 -43.51 0.12
C PRO A 66 -8.50 -42.06 0.53
N PRO A 67 -9.80 -41.71 0.70
CA PRO A 67 -10.21 -40.33 0.95
C PRO A 67 -9.44 -39.80 2.15
N PRO A 68 -8.68 -38.70 1.98
CA PRO A 68 -8.05 -38.06 3.11
C PRO A 68 -9.22 -37.62 3.97
N ILE A 69 -9.22 -38.06 5.21
CA ILE A 69 -10.04 -37.49 6.27
C ILE A 69 -9.75 -35.99 6.22
N CYS A 70 -10.62 -35.27 5.50
CA CYS A 70 -10.65 -33.84 5.23
C CYS A 70 -9.37 -33.09 5.65
N ASP A 71 -8.30 -33.14 4.84
CA ASP A 71 -7.07 -32.38 5.13
C ASP A 71 -7.34 -30.85 5.12
N PHE A 72 -8.40 -30.46 4.39
CA PHE A 72 -9.17 -29.25 4.63
C PHE A 72 -10.36 -29.57 5.56
N GLY A 73 -10.10 -29.52 6.87
CA GLY A 73 -10.96 -29.98 7.96
C GLY A 73 -12.47 -29.84 7.74
N CYS A 74 -13.19 -30.90 8.13
CA CYS A 74 -14.64 -30.95 8.28
C CYS A 74 -15.18 -29.64 8.86
N GLY A 75 -15.97 -28.90 8.07
CA GLY A 75 -16.95 -27.88 8.47
C GLY A 75 -16.50 -26.72 9.37
N GLN A 76 -15.99 -26.98 10.57
CA GLN A 76 -15.91 -26.01 11.67
C GLN A 76 -14.54 -25.36 11.86
N SER A 77 -13.46 -25.96 11.35
CA SER A 77 -12.10 -25.40 11.46
C SER A 77 -11.75 -24.42 10.34
N ARG A 78 -12.71 -24.03 9.51
CA ARG A 78 -12.51 -23.13 8.36
C ARG A 78 -13.08 -21.76 8.68
N VAL A 79 -12.36 -20.71 8.29
CA VAL A 79 -12.81 -19.32 8.35
C VAL A 79 -12.75 -18.79 6.93
N THR A 80 -13.88 -18.31 6.41
CA THR A 80 -13.92 -17.68 5.09
C THR A 80 -13.96 -16.17 5.28
N LEU A 81 -12.96 -15.48 4.73
CA LEU A 81 -12.85 -14.03 4.67
C LEU A 81 -13.31 -13.58 3.29
N LEU A 82 -14.29 -12.68 3.26
CA LEU A 82 -14.77 -11.99 2.07
C LEU A 82 -14.28 -10.54 2.14
N VAL A 83 -13.45 -10.17 1.17
CA VAL A 83 -12.91 -8.81 1.05
C VAL A 83 -13.66 -8.08 -0.05
N GLY A 84 -14.34 -6.98 0.33
CA GLY A 84 -15.14 -6.13 -0.56
C GLY A 84 -14.51 -4.77 -0.86
N GLN A 85 -15.27 -3.88 -1.49
CA GLN A 85 -14.80 -2.57 -1.96
C GLN A 85 -14.63 -1.51 -0.86
N ASP A 86 -15.36 -1.62 0.25
CA ASP A 86 -15.44 -0.56 1.29
C ASP A 86 -14.37 -0.66 2.39
N ARG A 87 -13.25 -1.35 2.13
CA ARG A 87 -12.22 -1.64 3.13
C ARG A 87 -12.83 -2.26 4.41
N GLN A 88 -13.86 -3.07 4.22
CA GLN A 88 -14.48 -3.90 5.25
C GLN A 88 -14.26 -5.37 4.91
N ILE A 89 -14.00 -6.16 5.94
CA ILE A 89 -13.83 -7.61 5.83
C ILE A 89 -15.04 -8.25 6.45
N HIS A 90 -15.79 -8.96 5.63
CA HIS A 90 -16.87 -9.79 6.10
C HIS A 90 -16.34 -11.21 6.26
N TYR A 91 -16.67 -11.87 7.36
CA TYR A 91 -16.25 -13.25 7.55
C TYR A 91 -17.37 -14.09 8.13
N PHE A 92 -17.26 -15.37 7.85
CA PHE A 92 -18.12 -16.39 8.43
C PHE A 92 -17.33 -17.65 8.70
N PHE A 93 -17.88 -18.49 9.58
CA PHE A 93 -17.28 -19.76 9.95
C PHE A 93 -17.84 -20.87 9.06
N GLY A 94 -16.95 -21.69 8.51
CA GLY A 94 -17.29 -22.82 7.65
C GLY A 94 -17.48 -22.46 6.18
N LEU A 95 -18.33 -23.24 5.51
CA LEU A 95 -18.71 -23.07 4.11
C LEU A 95 -20.15 -22.57 4.04
N ASN A 96 -20.41 -21.70 3.07
CA ASN A 96 -21.77 -21.37 2.70
C ASN A 96 -22.38 -22.60 2.03
N ALA A 97 -23.34 -23.22 2.69
CA ALA A 97 -24.07 -24.36 2.18
C ALA A 97 -25.55 -23.94 2.03
N PRO A 98 -26.24 -24.38 0.97
CA PRO A 98 -27.61 -23.95 0.68
C PRO A 98 -28.61 -24.27 1.81
N GLU A 99 -28.28 -25.22 2.69
CA GLU A 99 -29.12 -25.62 3.82
C GLU A 99 -29.02 -24.70 5.05
N LYS A 100 -27.94 -23.93 5.20
CA LYS A 100 -27.74 -23.04 6.36
C LYS A 100 -26.92 -21.82 5.99
N GLN A 101 -27.60 -20.67 5.88
CA GLN A 101 -26.93 -19.39 5.73
C GLN A 101 -26.11 -19.08 6.99
N PRO A 102 -24.80 -18.85 6.87
CA PRO A 102 -23.97 -18.54 8.02
C PRO A 102 -24.18 -17.09 8.48
N GLU A 103 -24.00 -16.85 9.78
CA GLU A 103 -23.96 -15.49 10.31
C GLU A 103 -22.72 -14.77 9.76
N LEU A 104 -22.96 -13.60 9.17
CA LEU A 104 -21.92 -12.76 8.59
C LEU A 104 -21.48 -11.74 9.63
N TYR A 105 -20.19 -11.72 9.94
CA TYR A 105 -19.60 -10.75 10.84
C TYR A 105 -18.73 -9.77 10.06
N THR A 106 -18.84 -8.48 10.38
CA THR A 106 -18.06 -7.42 9.75
C THR A 106 -16.91 -6.99 10.66
N THR A 107 -15.72 -6.87 10.10
CA THR A 107 -14.50 -6.43 10.81
C THR A 107 -13.68 -5.45 9.98
N ASN A 108 -12.92 -4.64 10.71
CA ASN A 108 -11.91 -3.76 10.15
C ASN A 108 -10.54 -4.44 10.07
N PHE A 109 -9.66 -3.89 9.22
CA PHE A 109 -8.25 -4.24 9.06
C PHE A 109 -7.35 -3.87 10.27
N GLY A 110 -7.93 -3.36 11.36
CA GLY A 110 -7.19 -2.92 12.53
C GLY A 110 -6.83 -4.05 13.51
N GLU A 111 -5.93 -3.75 14.44
CA GLU A 111 -5.44 -4.71 15.45
C GLU A 111 -6.56 -5.28 16.34
N LYS A 112 -7.57 -4.47 16.64
CA LYS A 112 -8.75 -4.86 17.43
C LYS A 112 -9.84 -5.56 16.61
N GLY A 113 -9.68 -5.62 15.29
CA GLY A 113 -10.63 -6.23 14.37
C GLY A 113 -10.15 -7.60 13.93
N LEU A 114 -9.70 -7.68 12.67
CA LEU A 114 -9.28 -8.93 12.04
C LEU A 114 -8.19 -9.65 12.86
N ARG A 115 -7.17 -8.93 13.32
CA ARG A 115 -6.04 -9.53 14.05
C ARG A 115 -6.48 -10.23 15.33
N GLN A 116 -7.29 -9.56 16.15
CA GLN A 116 -7.82 -10.14 17.39
C GLN A 116 -8.69 -11.37 17.11
N MET A 117 -9.56 -11.31 16.09
CA MET A 117 -10.38 -12.45 15.69
C MET A 117 -9.52 -13.66 15.30
N LEU A 118 -8.51 -13.45 14.46
CA LEU A 118 -7.61 -14.52 14.00
C LEU A 118 -6.82 -15.15 15.16
N LEU A 119 -6.34 -14.35 16.10
CA LEU A 119 -5.62 -14.82 17.28
C LEU A 119 -6.53 -15.63 18.20
N GLN A 120 -7.72 -15.12 18.49
CA GLN A 120 -8.71 -15.83 19.32
C GLN A 120 -9.10 -17.16 18.68
N ARG A 121 -9.32 -17.17 17.36
CA ARG A 121 -9.69 -18.39 16.65
C ARG A 121 -8.56 -19.41 16.61
N LYS A 122 -7.31 -18.96 16.47
CA LYS A 122 -6.12 -19.82 16.53
C LYS A 122 -5.92 -20.44 17.91
N GLN A 123 -6.22 -19.70 18.99
CA GLN A 123 -6.19 -20.24 20.35
C GLN A 123 -7.23 -21.33 20.56
N GLN A 124 -8.45 -21.15 20.00
CA GLN A 124 -9.50 -22.16 20.06
C GLN A 124 -9.16 -23.40 19.23
N ASN A 125 -8.64 -23.20 18.02
CA ASN A 125 -8.34 -24.24 17.07
C ASN A 125 -6.97 -23.99 16.41
N PRO A 126 -5.92 -24.75 16.78
CA PRO A 126 -4.59 -24.55 16.22
C PRO A 126 -4.49 -24.93 14.73
N ASN A 127 -5.44 -25.73 14.24
CA ASN A 127 -5.52 -26.19 12.85
C ASN A 127 -6.56 -25.40 12.03
N ILE A 128 -6.69 -24.09 12.25
CA ILE A 128 -7.60 -23.29 11.44
C ILE A 128 -7.08 -23.15 10.01
N VAL A 129 -8.00 -23.20 9.04
CA VAL A 129 -7.72 -22.90 7.63
C VAL A 129 -8.47 -21.64 7.24
N VAL A 130 -7.73 -20.62 6.79
CA VAL A 130 -8.30 -19.34 6.37
C VAL A 130 -8.45 -19.32 4.86
N LEU A 131 -9.69 -19.18 4.38
CA LEU A 131 -10.01 -19.01 2.97
C LEU A 131 -10.17 -17.52 2.70
N ILE A 132 -9.35 -16.96 1.83
CA ILE A 132 -9.42 -15.55 1.45
C ILE A 132 -10.09 -15.48 0.08
N LYS A 133 -11.25 -14.85 0.03
CA LYS A 133 -12.02 -14.60 -1.19
C LYS A 133 -12.15 -13.11 -1.38
N THR A 134 -11.67 -12.61 -2.51
CA THR A 134 -11.76 -11.19 -2.87
C THR A 134 -12.83 -10.98 -3.92
N THR A 135 -13.61 -9.91 -3.83
CA THR A 135 -14.45 -9.47 -4.94
C THR A 135 -13.56 -8.94 -6.08
N THR A 136 -14.10 -8.93 -7.30
CA THR A 136 -13.43 -8.30 -8.46
C THR A 136 -13.21 -6.81 -8.28
N ASP A 137 -14.00 -6.18 -7.40
CA ASP A 137 -14.01 -4.75 -7.16
C ASP A 137 -13.15 -4.36 -5.94
N ALA A 138 -12.58 -5.33 -5.22
CA ALA A 138 -11.69 -5.09 -4.09
C ALA A 138 -10.36 -4.51 -4.56
N LYS A 139 -9.80 -3.57 -3.79
CA LYS A 139 -8.48 -3.01 -4.11
C LYS A 139 -7.40 -4.03 -3.82
N TYR A 140 -6.38 -4.07 -4.68
CA TYR A 140 -5.20 -4.91 -4.45
C TYR A 140 -4.53 -4.63 -3.09
N GLN A 141 -4.54 -3.38 -2.64
CA GLN A 141 -4.04 -2.99 -1.33
C GLN A 141 -4.75 -3.74 -0.19
N ASP A 142 -6.08 -3.87 -0.25
CA ASP A 142 -6.85 -4.53 0.79
C ASP A 142 -6.55 -6.05 0.82
N MET A 143 -6.35 -6.66 -0.34
CA MET A 143 -5.88 -8.06 -0.43
C MET A 143 -4.50 -8.25 0.22
N VAL A 144 -3.57 -7.33 -0.06
CA VAL A 144 -2.22 -7.35 0.53
C VAL A 144 -2.28 -7.13 2.05
N ASP A 145 -3.10 -6.20 2.51
CA ASP A 145 -3.30 -5.92 3.94
C ASP A 145 -3.81 -7.19 4.66
N VAL A 146 -4.74 -7.96 4.07
CA VAL A 146 -5.18 -9.26 4.63
C VAL A 146 -4.03 -10.27 4.69
N LEU A 147 -3.23 -10.37 3.62
CA LEU A 147 -2.09 -11.29 3.57
C LEU A 147 -1.02 -10.94 4.62
N ASP A 148 -0.77 -9.65 4.84
CA ASP A 148 0.15 -9.22 5.89
C ASP A 148 -0.39 -9.58 7.28
N GLU A 149 -1.68 -9.43 7.53
CA GLU A 149 -2.32 -9.87 8.78
C GLU A 149 -2.22 -11.39 9.00
N MET A 150 -2.25 -12.20 7.94
CA MET A 150 -1.97 -13.65 8.05
C MET A 150 -0.54 -13.90 8.53
N ASN A 151 0.42 -13.14 8.00
CA ASN A 151 1.83 -13.27 8.36
C ASN A 151 2.07 -12.80 9.81
N ILE A 152 1.52 -11.65 10.20
CA ILE A 152 1.63 -11.08 11.55
C ILE A 152 1.03 -12.02 12.60
N THR A 153 -0.13 -12.62 12.31
CA THR A 153 -0.78 -13.59 13.23
C THR A 153 -0.20 -15.00 13.12
N ASN A 154 0.80 -15.21 12.24
CA ASN A 154 1.49 -16.47 11.99
C ASN A 154 0.50 -17.60 11.64
N GLN A 155 -0.40 -17.33 10.70
CA GLN A 155 -1.30 -18.33 10.12
C GLN A 155 -0.59 -19.06 9.01
N ARG A 156 -0.41 -20.37 9.17
CA ARG A 156 0.34 -21.21 8.21
C ARG A 156 -0.54 -21.82 7.13
N LYS A 157 -1.85 -21.90 7.36
CA LYS A 157 -2.81 -22.56 6.47
C LYS A 157 -3.81 -21.53 5.97
N TYR A 158 -3.48 -20.87 4.87
CA TYR A 158 -4.41 -19.98 4.17
C TYR A 158 -4.39 -20.26 2.67
N ALA A 159 -5.52 -20.06 2.01
CA ALA A 159 -5.65 -20.23 0.56
C ALA A 159 -6.46 -19.08 -0.04
N MET A 160 -5.95 -18.55 -1.15
CA MET A 160 -6.72 -17.65 -2.02
C MET A 160 -7.63 -18.50 -2.90
N VAL A 161 -8.92 -18.17 -2.92
CA VAL A 161 -9.92 -18.87 -3.71
C VAL A 161 -10.83 -17.84 -4.36
N ASP A 162 -11.24 -18.12 -5.59
CA ASP A 162 -12.21 -17.28 -6.28
C ASP A 162 -13.57 -17.30 -5.57
N MET A 163 -14.27 -16.16 -5.65
CA MET A 163 -15.54 -15.98 -4.97
C MET A 163 -16.68 -16.68 -5.72
N TYR A 164 -17.35 -17.63 -5.06
CA TYR A 164 -18.52 -18.31 -5.61
C TYR A 164 -19.73 -17.36 -5.72
N PRO A 165 -20.68 -17.63 -6.64
CA PRO A 165 -21.89 -16.82 -6.79
C PRO A 165 -22.71 -16.68 -5.50
N GLU A 166 -22.86 -17.76 -4.73
CA GLU A 166 -23.61 -17.79 -3.47
C GLU A 166 -23.02 -16.84 -2.41
N ASP A 167 -21.68 -16.78 -2.33
CA ASP A 167 -20.99 -15.87 -1.40
C ASP A 167 -21.11 -14.40 -1.82
N ARG A 168 -21.21 -14.14 -3.13
CA ARG A 168 -21.48 -12.80 -3.66
C ARG A 168 -22.89 -12.34 -3.29
N GLU A 169 -23.86 -13.24 -3.32
CA GLU A 169 -25.24 -12.94 -2.92
C GLU A 169 -25.32 -12.63 -1.43
N LEU A 170 -24.66 -13.42 -0.57
CA LEU A 170 -24.58 -13.11 0.86
C LEU A 170 -23.95 -11.75 1.14
N LEU A 171 -22.91 -11.38 0.40
CA LEU A 171 -22.28 -10.08 0.56
C LEU A 171 -23.22 -8.95 0.13
N LYS A 172 -23.94 -9.10 -0.98
CA LYS A 172 -24.92 -8.09 -1.45
C LYS A 172 -26.11 -7.92 -0.52
N LEU A 173 -26.60 -9.01 0.09
CA LEU A 173 -27.74 -8.98 1.00
C LEU A 173 -27.44 -8.27 2.31
N ASN A 174 -26.18 -8.32 2.77
CA ASN A 174 -25.75 -7.83 4.08
C ASN A 174 -24.86 -6.57 4.02
N ALA A 175 -24.49 -6.11 2.83
CA ALA A 175 -23.75 -4.86 2.61
C ALA A 175 -24.69 -3.65 2.31
N LEU A 176 -25.96 -3.73 2.72
CA LEU A 176 -26.93 -2.63 2.70
C LEU A 176 -26.91 -1.83 3.99
#